data_AF-A0A6C0CY67-F1
#
_entry.id   AF-A0A6C0CY67-F1
#
_cell.length_a   1.000
_cell.length_b   1.000
_cell.length_c   1.000
_cell.angle_alpha   90.00
_cell.angle_beta   90.00
_cell.angle_gamma   90.00
#
_symmetry.space_group_name_H-M   'P 1'
#
loop_
_entity.id
_entity.type
_entity.pdbx_description
1 polymer ?
#
loop_
_entity_poly.entity_id
_entity_poly.type
_entity_poly.pdbx_seq_one_letter_code
_entity_poly.pdbx_strand_id
1 'polypeptide(L)' 'MESEGTAAQEKKPEVKLVDIVVTDENVALNVLVSFLNLAQRRGVFSIDESSKIWECVKVFQKK' A
#
# COMPACT_ATOMS: atom_id res chain seq x y z
N MET A 1 21.85 -29.20 22.76
CA MET A 1 22.52 -27.98 22.28
C MET A 1 21.85 -27.62 20.96
N GLU A 2 21.21 -26.45 20.96
CA GLU A 2 20.93 -25.62 19.78
C GLU A 2 19.88 -26.10 18.77
N SER A 3 18.65 -25.63 19.04
CA SER A 3 17.65 -25.25 18.04
C SER A 3 18.26 -24.36 16.96
N GLU A 4 17.80 -24.52 15.72
CA GLU A 4 17.28 -23.39 14.93
C GLU A 4 16.42 -23.92 13.79
N GLY A 5 15.10 -23.80 13.98
CA GLY A 5 14.10 -24.05 12.96
C GLY A 5 14.15 -22.92 11.95
N THR A 6 14.27 -23.28 10.68
CA THR A 6 14.13 -22.40 9.52
C THR A 6 12.78 -21.67 9.60
N ALA A 7 12.79 -20.40 10.00
CA ALA A 7 11.64 -19.52 9.93
C ALA A 7 11.37 -19.20 8.45
N ALA A 8 10.48 -19.97 7.84
CA ALA A 8 9.88 -19.62 6.56
C ALA A 8 9.14 -18.28 6.73
N GLN A 9 9.74 -17.23 6.20
CA GLN A 9 9.08 -15.94 6.02
C GLN A 9 7.90 -16.17 5.06
N GLU A 10 6.70 -16.37 5.62
CA GLU A 10 5.46 -16.22 4.89
C GLU A 10 5.41 -14.78 4.37
N LYS A 11 5.82 -14.59 3.11
CA LYS A 11 5.46 -13.43 2.31
C LYS A 11 3.94 -13.40 2.24
N LYS A 12 3.30 -12.79 3.25
CA LYS A 12 1.93 -12.31 3.15
C LYS A 12 1.85 -11.62 1.79
N PRO A 13 0.89 -12.00 0.93
CA PRO A 13 0.78 -11.41 -0.39
C PRO A 13 0.84 -9.90 -0.18
N GLU A 14 1.89 -9.27 -0.71
CA GLU A 14 2.00 -7.83 -0.80
C GLU A 14 0.85 -7.47 -1.75
N VAL A 15 -0.35 -7.30 -1.18
CA VAL A 15 -1.54 -6.88 -1.92
C VAL A 15 -1.10 -5.57 -2.53
N LYS A 16 -0.81 -5.61 -3.82
CA LYS A 16 -0.26 -4.45 -4.51
C LYS A 16 -1.37 -3.42 -4.48
N LEU A 17 -1.21 -2.41 -3.63
CA LEU A 17 -2.18 -1.34 -3.44
C LEU A 17 -2.48 -0.59 -4.75
N VAL A 18 -1.60 -0.74 -5.74
CA VAL A 18 -1.74 -0.28 -7.13
C VAL A 18 -2.91 -0.92 -7.89
N ASP A 19 -3.29 -2.15 -7.55
CA ASP A 19 -4.34 -2.93 -8.22
C ASP A 19 -5.75 -2.56 -7.74
N ILE A 20 -5.84 -1.86 -6.60
CA ILE A 20 -7.12 -1.47 -6.01
C ILE A 20 -7.76 -0.38 -6.88
N VAL A 21 -8.93 -0.67 -7.44
CA VAL A 21 -9.69 0.31 -8.21
C VAL A 21 -10.28 1.35 -7.26
N VAL A 22 -9.97 2.63 -7.51
CA VAL A 22 -10.48 3.75 -6.70
C VAL A 22 -11.83 4.18 -7.29
N THR A 23 -12.93 3.65 -6.76
CA THR A 23 -14.29 3.96 -7.22
C THR A 23 -14.92 5.12 -6.47
N ASP A 24 -14.60 5.24 -5.18
CA ASP A 24 -15.25 6.16 -4.25
C ASP A 24 -14.22 6.81 -3.32
N GLU A 25 -14.60 7.94 -2.72
CA GLU A 25 -13.79 8.66 -1.72
C GLU A 25 -13.42 7.76 -0.53
N ASN A 26 -14.32 6.88 -0.09
CA ASN A 26 -14.04 5.94 0.98
C ASN A 26 -12.94 4.93 0.61
N VAL A 27 -12.94 4.45 -0.64
CA VAL A 27 -11.92 3.53 -1.12
C VAL A 27 -10.59 4.27 -1.27
N ALA A 28 -10.61 5.49 -1.83
CA ALA A 28 -9.44 6.35 -1.96
C ALA A 28 -8.78 6.62 -0.59
N LEU A 29 -9.57 6.87 0.45
CA LEU A 29 -9.06 7.12 1.80
C LEU A 29 -8.39 5.88 2.38
N ASN A 30 -9.05 4.73 2.29
CA ASN A 30 -8.50 3.46 2.79
C ASN A 30 -7.20 3.08 2.08
N VAL A 31 -7.11 3.33 0.77
CA VAL A 31 -5.89 3.10 -0.02
C VAL A 31 -4.78 4.06 0.39
N LEU A 32 -5.06 5.36 0.58
CA LEU A 32 -4.08 6.34 1.06
C LEU A 32 -3.52 5.99 2.45
N VAL A 33 -4.38 5.61 3.38
CA VAL A 33 -3.97 5.19 4.74
C VAL A 33 -3.11 3.93 4.69
N SER A 34 -3.43 3.00 3.79
CA SER A 34 -2.65 1.79 3.60
C SER A 34 -1.28 2.07 2.97
N PHE A 35 -1.19 3.00 2.01
CA PHE A 35 0.08 3.50 1.49
C PHE A 35 0.91 4.20 2.57
N LEU A 36 0.30 4.96 3.45
CA LEU A 36 1.00 5.61 4.58
C LEU A 36 1.61 4.57 5.53
N ASN A 37 0.88 3.51 5.86
CA ASN A 37 1.40 2.40 6.67
C ASN A 37 2.56 1.67 5.98
N LEU A 38 2.52 1.55 4.65
CA LEU A 38 3.60 0.95 3.86
C LEU A 38 4.84 1.88 3.85
N ALA A 39 4.62 3.18 3.71
CA ALA A 39 5.66 4.21 3.78
C ALA A 39 6.37 4.24 5.13
N GLN A 40 5.65 4.02 6.23
CA GLN A 40 6.26 3.95 7.56
C GLN A 40 7.32 2.84 7.66
N ARG A 41 7.14 1.75 6.91
CA ARG A 41 8.07 0.61 6.92
C ARG A 41 9.20 0.75 5.91
N ARG A 42 8.91 1.22 4.70
CA ARG A 42 9.88 1.30 3.59
C ARG A 42 10.50 2.68 3.38
N GLY A 43 9.84 3.75 3.82
CA GLY A 43 10.27 5.14 3.66
C GLY A 43 10.21 5.69 2.23
N VAL A 44 9.88 4.86 1.24
CA VAL A 44 9.86 5.24 -0.19
C VAL A 44 8.65 4.62 -0.88
N PHE A 45 8.16 5.31 -1.92
CA PHE A 45 7.17 4.79 -2.85
C PHE A 45 7.82 4.49 -4.20
N SER A 46 7.36 3.43 -4.84
CA SER A 46 7.64 3.13 -6.23
C SER A 46 6.87 4.10 -7.14
N ILE A 47 7.26 4.19 -8.41
CA ILE A 47 6.59 5.05 -9.40
C ILE A 47 5.11 4.65 -9.57
N ASP A 48 4.84 3.35 -9.61
CA ASP A 48 3.48 2.79 -9.74
C ASP A 48 2.59 3.18 -8.55
N GLU A 49 3.14 3.09 -7.34
CA GLU A 49 2.48 3.48 -6.09
C GLU A 49 2.21 4.99 -6.06
N SER A 50 3.18 5.79 -6.48
CA SER A 50 3.05 7.26 -6.57
C SER A 50 1.96 7.67 -7.55
N SER A 51 1.86 6.99 -8.71
CA SER A 51 0.80 7.20 -9.68
C SER A 51 -0.58 6.91 -9.07
N LYS A 52 -0.69 5.81 -8.32
CA LYS A 52 -1.93 5.43 -7.66
C LYS A 52 -2.36 6.38 -6.55
N ILE A 53 -1.41 6.82 -5.72
CA ILE A 53 -1.64 7.84 -4.69
C ILE A 53 -2.19 9.11 -5.34
N TRP A 54 -1.66 9.51 -6.50
CA TRP A 54 -2.15 10.68 -7.23
C TRP A 54 -3.59 10.51 -7.74
N GLU A 55 -3.97 9.33 -8.24
CA GLU A 55 -5.37 9.05 -8.58
C GLU A 55 -6.30 9.19 -7.37
N CYS A 56 -5.90 8.62 -6.23
CA CYS A 56 -6.67 8.74 -4.99
C CYS A 56 -6.85 10.22 -4.59
N VAL A 57 -5.76 11.01 -4.64
CA VAL A 57 -5.79 12.44 -4.32
C VAL A 57 -6.71 13.21 -5.28
N LYS A 58 -6.73 12.89 -6.58
CA LYS A 58 -7.64 13.55 -7.53
C LYS A 58 -9.12 13.34 -7.19
N VAL A 59 -9.49 12.22 -6.59
CA VAL A 59 -10.88 11.98 -6.16
C VAL A 59 -11.29 13.03 -5.13
N PHE A 60 -10.40 13.38 -4.21
CA PHE A 60 -10.62 14.41 -3.18
C PHE A 60 -10.43 15.86 -3.66
N GLN A 61 -9.86 16.07 -4.84
CA GLN A 61 -9.64 17.40 -5.42
C GLN A 61 -10.79 17.88 -6.31
N LYS A 62 -11.85 17.07 -6.51
CA LYS A 62 -13.07 17.54 -7.17
C LYS A 62 -13.75 18.59 -6.27
N LYS A 63 -13.78 19.83 -6.76
CA LYS A 63 -14.48 20.97 -6.14
C LYS A 63 -15.96 20.69 -5.95
#